data_AF-A0A2S6APA5-F1
#
_entry.id   AF-A0A2S6APA5-F1
#
_cell.length_a   1.000
_cell.length_b   1.000
_cell.length_c   1.000
_cell.angle_alpha   90.00
_cell.angle_beta   90.00
_cell.angle_gamma   90.00
#
_symmetry.space_group_name_H-M   'P 1'
#
loop_
_entity.id
_entity.type
_entity.pdbx_description
1 polymer ?
#
loop_
_entity_poly.entity_id
_entity_poly.type
_entity_poly.pdbx_seq_one_letter_code
_entity_poly.pdbx_strand_id
1 'polypeptide(L)'
;MPIEHEARILGIDPRTAERSILDKGGSKLGDRFMRRYVYDVTPGDESKWIRLRDNGNDITLAVKQITNDSIDGTHEVEVTVSDFTATNELLKLMGFMPKSYQETKRVGFTLEGAQLEIDTWPLIPPYLEIEAATTEDVIRVAELLGYTESDLTGENTIKIYARHGFDLNTIPELRF
;
A
#
# COMPACT_ATOMS: atom_id res chain seq x y z
N MET A 1 -9.50 -14.31 -9.63
CA MET A 1 -8.56 -13.79 -8.64
C MET A 1 -9.33 -13.67 -7.32
N PRO A 2 -8.72 -13.94 -6.16
CA PRO A 2 -9.41 -13.71 -4.89
C PRO A 2 -9.76 -12.22 -4.77
N ILE A 3 -10.94 -11.92 -4.23
CA ILE A 3 -11.35 -10.56 -3.88
C ILE A 3 -10.65 -10.24 -2.56
N GLU A 4 -9.89 -9.15 -2.51
CA GLU A 4 -9.30 -8.64 -1.26
C GLU A 4 -10.39 -7.86 -0.51
N HIS A 5 -10.57 -8.19 0.78
CA HIS A 5 -11.48 -7.47 1.67
C HIS A 5 -10.65 -6.63 2.63
N GLU A 6 -10.53 -5.34 2.32
CA GLU A 6 -9.73 -4.39 3.09
C GLU A 6 -10.47 -3.11 3.42
N ALA A 7 -10.10 -2.49 4.54
CA ALA A 7 -10.48 -1.11 4.86
C ALA A 7 -9.39 -0.41 5.66
N ARG A 8 -9.42 0.93 5.64
CA ARG A 8 -8.43 1.78 6.31
C ARG A 8 -9.08 2.66 7.37
N ILE A 9 -8.37 2.86 8.47
CA ILE A 9 -8.66 3.85 9.51
C ILE A 9 -7.58 4.94 9.39
N LEU A 10 -7.98 6.16 9.03
CA LEU A 10 -7.06 7.25 8.74
C LEU A 10 -6.69 8.04 10.00
N GLY A 11 -5.48 8.63 10.01
CA GLY A 11 -5.10 9.60 11.05
C GLY A 11 -4.82 8.99 12.41
N ILE A 12 -4.38 7.73 12.45
CA ILE A 12 -4.07 7.05 13.71
C ILE A 12 -2.72 7.50 14.29
N ASP A 13 -2.57 7.40 15.61
CA ASP A 13 -1.26 7.40 16.26
C ASP A 13 -0.67 5.98 16.21
N PRO A 14 0.49 5.75 15.55
CA PRO A 14 1.06 4.41 15.39
C PRO A 14 1.30 3.67 16.70
N ARG A 15 1.77 4.37 17.75
CA ARG A 15 2.09 3.73 19.04
C ARG A 15 0.84 3.29 19.76
N THR A 16 -0.20 4.12 19.73
CA THR A 16 -1.50 3.82 20.33
C THR A 16 -2.18 2.67 19.59
N ALA A 17 -2.13 2.66 18.26
CA ALA A 17 -2.67 1.58 17.44
C ALA A 17 -1.93 0.25 17.67
N GLU A 18 -0.59 0.25 17.63
CA GLU A 18 0.24 -0.93 17.92
C GLU A 18 -0.09 -1.50 19.31
N ARG A 19 -0.16 -0.65 20.34
CA ARG A 19 -0.53 -1.09 21.68
C ARG A 19 -1.93 -1.70 21.72
N SER A 20 -2.92 -1.06 21.09
CA SER A 20 -4.30 -1.57 21.05
C SER A 20 -4.36 -2.96 20.42
N ILE A 21 -3.64 -3.17 19.31
CA ILE A 21 -3.59 -4.48 18.62
C ILE A 21 -3.00 -5.55 19.54
N LEU A 22 -1.88 -5.26 20.21
CA LEU A 22 -1.23 -6.20 21.11
C LEU A 22 -2.09 -6.50 22.36
N ASP A 23 -2.73 -5.48 22.94
CA ASP A 23 -3.61 -5.62 24.10
C ASP A 23 -4.84 -6.49 23.79
N LYS A 24 -5.23 -6.60 22.51
CA LYS A 24 -6.32 -7.47 22.01
C LYS A 24 -5.86 -8.88 21.59
N GLY A 25 -4.60 -9.22 21.86
CA GLY A 25 -4.04 -10.54 21.54
C GLY A 25 -3.44 -10.65 20.14
N GLY A 26 -3.25 -9.51 19.45
CA GLY A 26 -2.56 -9.48 18.16
C GLY A 26 -1.07 -9.77 18.31
N SER A 27 -0.44 -10.19 17.20
CA SER A 27 0.99 -10.51 17.14
C SER A 27 1.69 -9.63 16.12
N LYS A 28 2.82 -9.02 16.50
CA LYS A 28 3.64 -8.23 15.57
C LYS A 28 4.39 -9.13 14.61
N LEU A 29 4.25 -8.86 13.31
CA LEU A 29 4.96 -9.55 12.23
C LEU A 29 6.32 -8.91 11.93
N GLY A 30 6.45 -7.60 12.14
CA GLY A 30 7.70 -6.86 12.00
C GLY A 30 7.54 -5.48 11.38
N ASP A 31 8.67 -4.78 11.28
CA ASP A 31 8.77 -3.44 10.72
C ASP A 31 9.50 -3.51 9.36
N ARG A 32 8.93 -2.86 8.33
CA ARG A 32 9.46 -2.86 6.97
C ARG A 32 9.63 -1.44 6.48
N PHE A 33 10.83 -1.13 5.99
CA PHE A 33 11.05 0.03 5.13
C PHE A 33 10.88 -0.42 3.68
N MET A 34 9.95 0.21 2.98
CA MET A 34 9.62 -0.13 1.61
C MET A 34 9.92 1.05 0.70
N ARG A 35 10.37 0.74 -0.50
CA ARG A 35 10.67 1.73 -1.54
C ARG A 35 10.19 1.25 -2.90
N ARG A 36 9.83 2.17 -3.78
CA ARG A 36 9.34 1.84 -5.11
C ARG A 36 9.63 2.92 -6.13
N TYR A 37 9.90 2.49 -7.35
CA TYR A 37 9.80 3.32 -8.53
C TYR A 37 8.50 3.03 -9.26
N VAL A 38 7.87 4.08 -9.78
CA VAL A 38 6.74 3.99 -10.70
C VAL A 38 7.18 4.55 -12.04
N TYR A 39 6.82 3.88 -13.13
CA TYR A 39 7.12 4.30 -14.50
C TYR A 39 5.84 4.28 -15.31
N ASP A 40 5.70 5.22 -16.23
CA ASP A 40 4.68 5.11 -17.26
C ASP A 40 5.13 4.08 -18.30
N VAL A 41 4.20 3.24 -18.76
CA VAL A 41 4.44 2.42 -19.95
C VAL A 41 4.38 3.30 -21.20
N THR A 42 3.35 4.15 -21.25
CA THR A 42 3.19 5.20 -22.25
C THR A 42 3.03 6.53 -21.50
N PRO A 43 3.88 7.55 -21.74
CA PRO A 43 3.78 8.82 -21.02
C PRO A 43 2.37 9.44 -21.08
N GLY A 44 1.81 9.76 -19.92
CA GLY A 44 0.46 10.34 -19.79
C GLY A 44 -0.70 9.34 -19.87
N ASP A 45 -0.44 8.05 -20.10
CA ASP A 45 -1.43 6.99 -19.99
C ASP A 45 -1.47 6.44 -18.56
N GLU A 46 -2.46 6.88 -17.78
CA GLU A 46 -2.64 6.42 -16.40
C GLU A 46 -3.28 5.03 -16.30
N SER A 47 -3.76 4.46 -17.41
CA SER A 47 -4.36 3.12 -17.41
C SER A 47 -3.33 2.02 -17.22
N LYS A 48 -2.04 2.27 -17.47
CA LYS A 48 -0.99 1.25 -17.42
C LYS A 48 0.35 1.77 -16.93
N TRP A 49 0.92 1.10 -15.93
CA TRP A 49 2.19 1.51 -15.35
C TRP A 49 3.07 0.33 -14.95
N ILE A 50 4.37 0.60 -14.86
CA ILE A 50 5.36 -0.32 -14.29
C ILE A 50 5.60 0.09 -12.84
N ARG A 51 5.73 -0.90 -11.95
CA ARG A 51 6.15 -0.70 -10.56
C ARG A 51 7.31 -1.62 -10.26
N LEU A 52 8.45 -1.04 -9.88
CA LEU A 52 9.55 -1.78 -9.26
C LEU A 52 9.49 -1.49 -7.76
N ARG A 53 9.25 -2.49 -6.93
CA ARG A 53 9.04 -2.33 -5.48
C ARG A 53 9.97 -3.25 -4.72
N ASP A 54 10.59 -2.70 -3.68
CA ASP A 54 11.24 -3.43 -2.60
C ASP A 54 10.35 -3.25 -1.37
N ASN A 55 9.74 -4.35 -0.91
CA ASN A 55 8.80 -4.33 0.21
C ASN A 55 9.48 -4.63 1.57
N GLY A 56 10.81 -4.73 1.60
CA GLY A 56 11.58 -5.12 2.78
C GLY A 56 11.77 -6.63 2.96
N ASN A 57 10.99 -7.46 2.25
CA ASN A 57 11.14 -8.92 2.22
C ASN A 57 11.63 -9.38 0.84
N ASP A 58 10.95 -8.94 -0.21
CA ASP A 58 11.19 -9.30 -1.60
C ASP A 58 11.18 -8.06 -2.48
N ILE A 59 11.76 -8.20 -3.67
CA ILE A 59 11.77 -7.17 -4.70
C ILE A 59 10.95 -7.67 -5.87
N THR A 60 9.93 -6.92 -6.28
CA THR A 60 9.05 -7.28 -7.39
C THR A 60 9.06 -6.22 -8.49
N LEU A 61 8.97 -6.69 -9.73
CA LEU A 61 8.68 -5.88 -10.90
C LEU A 61 7.29 -6.28 -11.41
N ALA A 62 6.40 -5.31 -11.50
CA ALA A 62 5.04 -5.51 -11.97
C ALA A 62 4.69 -4.55 -13.09
N VAL A 63 3.87 -5.02 -14.03
CA VAL A 63 3.08 -4.15 -14.92
C VAL A 63 1.62 -4.28 -14.51
N LYS A 64 1.03 -3.15 -14.12
CA LYS A 64 -0.40 -3.06 -13.77
C LYS A 64 -1.15 -2.36 -14.90
N GLN A 65 -2.37 -2.81 -15.15
CA GLN A 65 -3.27 -2.23 -16.14
C GLN A 65 -4.70 -2.18 -15.60
N ILE A 66 -5.29 -0.98 -15.60
CA ILE A 66 -6.72 -0.79 -15.38
C ILE A 66 -7.43 -1.03 -16.72
N THR A 67 -8.34 -2.00 -16.76
CA THR A 67 -9.17 -2.34 -17.91
C THR A 67 -10.59 -1.79 -17.78
N ASN A 68 -11.09 -1.59 -16.55
CA ASN A 68 -12.38 -0.96 -16.24
C ASN A 68 -12.47 -0.59 -14.74
N ASP A 69 -13.61 -0.02 -14.31
CA ASP A 69 -13.88 0.36 -12.91
C ASP A 69 -14.50 -0.76 -12.05
N SER A 70 -14.65 -1.99 -12.55
CA SER A 70 -15.16 -3.10 -11.73
C SER A 70 -14.08 -3.65 -10.79
N ILE A 71 -14.51 -4.47 -9.82
CA ILE A 71 -13.64 -5.05 -8.78
C ILE A 71 -12.48 -5.89 -9.38
N ASP A 72 -12.69 -6.46 -10.57
CA ASP A 72 -11.70 -7.21 -11.35
C ASP A 72 -11.03 -6.38 -12.46
N GLY A 73 -11.26 -5.07 -12.47
CA GLY A 73 -10.83 -4.14 -13.50
C GLY A 73 -9.35 -3.81 -13.50
N THR A 74 -8.52 -4.44 -12.65
CA THR A 74 -7.07 -4.28 -12.65
C THR A 74 -6.39 -5.62 -12.90
N HIS A 75 -5.62 -5.71 -13.98
CA HIS A 75 -4.75 -6.83 -14.27
C HIS A 75 -3.31 -6.50 -13.87
N GLU A 76 -2.64 -7.46 -13.25
CA GLU A 76 -1.24 -7.35 -12.87
C GLU A 76 -0.48 -8.58 -13.36
N VAL A 77 0.69 -8.34 -13.95
CA VAL A 77 1.72 -9.36 -14.16
C VAL A 77 2.91 -8.94 -13.31
N GLU A 78 3.25 -9.76 -12.32
CA GLU A 78 4.32 -9.49 -11.36
C GLU A 78 5.33 -10.65 -11.35
N VAL A 79 6.60 -10.30 -11.21
CA VAL A 79 7.70 -11.25 -11.01
C VAL A 79 8.61 -10.77 -9.89
N THR A 80 9.20 -11.72 -9.16
CA THR A 80 10.30 -11.43 -8.23
C THR A 80 11.58 -11.17 -9.02
N VAL A 81 12.35 -10.16 -8.61
CA VAL A 81 13.68 -9.84 -9.13
C VAL A 81 14.69 -9.85 -7.99
N SER A 82 15.97 -10.06 -8.30
CA SER A 82 16.99 -10.27 -7.27
C SER A 82 17.67 -8.98 -6.78
N ASP A 83 17.56 -7.85 -7.52
CA ASP A 83 18.26 -6.61 -7.17
C ASP A 83 17.50 -5.36 -7.62
N PHE A 84 17.14 -4.49 -6.67
CA PHE A 84 16.33 -3.30 -6.90
C PHE A 84 17.07 -2.23 -7.73
N THR A 85 18.38 -2.07 -7.51
CA THR A 85 19.16 -1.03 -8.20
C THR A 85 19.45 -1.45 -9.63
N ALA A 86 19.89 -2.70 -9.82
CA ALA A 86 20.17 -3.25 -11.14
C ALA A 86 18.92 -3.33 -12.01
N THR A 87 17.75 -3.70 -11.46
CA THR A 87 16.49 -3.70 -12.23
C THR A 87 16.06 -2.28 -12.64
N ASN A 88 16.25 -1.27 -11.79
CA ASN A 88 16.00 0.13 -12.16
C ASN A 88 16.93 0.56 -13.32
N GLU A 89 18.23 0.25 -13.24
CA GLU A 89 19.17 0.57 -14.32
C GLU A 89 18.83 -0.18 -15.63
N LEU A 90 18.39 -1.45 -15.55
CA LEU A 90 17.90 -2.20 -16.70
C LEU A 90 16.69 -1.50 -17.35
N LEU A 91 15.71 -1.04 -16.56
CA LEU A 91 14.55 -0.31 -17.06
C LEU A 91 14.95 0.97 -17.79
N LYS A 92 15.91 1.74 -17.24
CA LYS A 92 16.46 2.93 -17.89
C LYS A 92 17.11 2.62 -19.23
N LEU A 93 17.91 1.55 -19.30
CA LEU A 93 18.54 1.10 -20.55
C LEU A 93 17.52 0.66 -21.61
N MET A 94 16.36 0.14 -21.19
CA MET A 94 15.24 -0.18 -22.07
C MET A 94 14.42 1.06 -22.50
N GLY A 95 14.73 2.24 -21.95
CA GLY A 95 14.07 3.51 -22.29
C GLY A 95 12.98 3.95 -21.30
N PHE A 96 12.78 3.25 -20.19
CA PHE A 96 11.83 3.65 -19.15
C PHE A 96 12.49 4.53 -18.10
N MET A 97 11.97 5.75 -17.92
CA MET A 97 12.38 6.66 -16.85
C MET A 97 11.36 6.64 -15.72
N PRO A 98 11.78 6.57 -14.45
CA PRO A 98 10.83 6.59 -13.34
C PRO A 98 10.13 7.95 -13.28
N LYS A 99 8.81 7.93 -13.19
CA LYS A 99 7.99 9.13 -12.95
C LYS A 99 8.02 9.55 -11.48
N SER A 100 8.16 8.58 -10.59
CA SER A 100 8.30 8.83 -9.16
C SER A 100 9.12 7.77 -8.43
N TYR A 101 9.75 8.20 -7.34
CA TYR A 101 10.34 7.36 -6.31
C TYR A 101 9.63 7.63 -4.97
N GLN A 102 9.25 6.56 -4.27
CA GLN A 102 8.46 6.66 -3.04
C GLN A 102 9.01 5.73 -1.95
N GLU A 103 9.08 6.24 -0.72
CA GLU A 103 9.45 5.53 0.50
C GLU A 103 8.25 5.42 1.46
N THR A 104 8.18 4.30 2.18
CA THR A 104 7.14 4.02 3.19
C THR A 104 7.70 3.20 4.32
N LYS A 105 7.11 3.33 5.51
CA LYS A 105 7.36 2.43 6.63
C LYS A 105 6.05 1.72 6.95
N ARG A 106 6.13 0.42 7.16
CA ARG A 106 4.96 -0.43 7.45
C ARG A 106 5.27 -1.32 8.65
N VAL A 107 4.36 -1.34 9.61
CA VAL A 107 4.42 -2.26 10.75
C VAL A 107 3.27 -3.25 10.61
N GLY A 108 3.59 -4.52 10.45
CA GLY A 108 2.61 -5.59 10.22
C GLY A 108 2.22 -6.31 11.50
N PHE A 109 0.97 -6.74 11.59
CA PHE A 109 0.43 -7.53 12.69
C PHE A 109 -0.58 -8.56 12.17
N THR A 110 -0.87 -9.56 13.00
CA THR A 110 -2.07 -10.41 12.86
C THR A 110 -2.97 -10.22 14.07
N LEU A 111 -4.28 -10.24 13.87
CA LEU A 111 -5.29 -10.22 14.94
C LEU A 111 -6.54 -10.97 14.47
N GLU A 112 -6.92 -12.03 15.20
CA GLU A 112 -8.13 -12.83 14.93
C GLU A 112 -8.31 -13.25 13.46
N GLY A 113 -7.21 -13.65 12.82
CA GLY A 113 -7.20 -14.11 11.42
C GLY A 113 -7.05 -13.00 10.38
N ALA A 114 -7.15 -11.72 10.77
CA ALA A 114 -6.90 -10.59 9.89
C ALA A 114 -5.41 -10.18 9.89
N GLN A 115 -4.97 -9.58 8.78
CA GLN A 115 -3.71 -8.86 8.66
C GLN A 115 -3.95 -7.38 8.90
N LEU A 116 -3.08 -6.78 9.70
CA LEU A 116 -3.17 -5.37 10.07
C LEU A 116 -1.85 -4.69 9.75
N GLU A 117 -1.91 -3.55 9.07
CA GLU A 117 -0.72 -2.85 8.62
C GLU A 117 -0.80 -1.37 8.98
N ILE A 118 0.05 -0.93 9.89
CA ILE A 118 0.22 0.49 10.20
C ILE A 118 1.17 1.07 9.16
N ASP A 119 0.62 1.89 8.28
CA ASP A 119 1.35 2.55 7.20
C ASP A 119 1.71 3.97 7.58
N THR A 120 2.99 4.28 7.41
CA THR A 120 3.51 5.65 7.46
C THR A 120 4.02 6.02 6.08
N TRP A 121 3.47 7.10 5.55
CA TRP A 121 3.90 7.74 4.31
C TRP A 121 4.37 9.16 4.63
N PRO A 122 5.32 9.74 3.85
CA PRO A 122 5.61 11.16 3.95
C PRO A 122 4.38 12.03 3.65
N LEU A 123 4.35 13.26 4.15
CA LEU A 123 3.31 14.29 3.89
C LEU A 123 1.88 14.02 4.41
N ILE A 124 1.52 12.78 4.74
CA ILE A 124 0.19 12.43 5.28
C ILE A 124 0.29 11.75 6.66
N PRO A 125 -0.74 11.86 7.50
CA PRO A 125 -0.81 11.10 8.75
C PRO A 125 -0.78 9.59 8.51
N PRO A 126 -0.22 8.80 9.45
CA PRO A 126 -0.30 7.36 9.40
C PRO A 126 -1.74 6.84 9.38
N TYR A 127 -1.95 5.68 8.79
CA TYR A 127 -3.23 4.98 8.78
C TYR A 127 -3.04 3.49 9.09
N LEU A 128 -4.10 2.86 9.57
CA LEU A 128 -4.15 1.42 9.78
C LEU A 128 -4.98 0.79 8.66
N GLU A 129 -4.39 -0.16 7.93
CA GLU A 129 -5.08 -1.03 6.99
C GLU A 129 -5.43 -2.35 7.68
N ILE A 130 -6.65 -2.84 7.48
CA ILE A 130 -7.13 -4.13 7.98
C ILE A 130 -7.58 -4.92 6.76
N GLU A 131 -6.99 -6.10 6.56
CA GLU A 131 -7.35 -7.04 5.50
C GLU A 131 -7.76 -8.38 6.12
N ALA A 132 -8.88 -8.93 5.65
CA ALA A 132 -9.41 -10.19 6.16
C ALA A 132 -10.07 -11.03 5.06
N ALA A 133 -10.59 -12.21 5.44
CA ALA A 133 -11.24 -13.12 4.50
C ALA A 133 -12.59 -12.60 4.00
N THR A 134 -13.27 -11.74 4.78
CA THR A 134 -14.58 -11.19 4.48
C THR A 134 -14.68 -9.74 4.95
N THR A 135 -15.62 -8.98 4.41
CA THR A 135 -15.89 -7.60 4.87
C THR A 135 -16.39 -7.59 6.31
N GLU A 136 -17.18 -8.59 6.71
CA GLU A 136 -17.66 -8.77 8.08
C GLU A 136 -16.50 -8.98 9.05
N ASP A 137 -15.47 -9.72 8.66
CA ASP A 137 -14.26 -9.89 9.47
C ASP A 137 -13.46 -8.60 9.62
N VAL A 138 -13.37 -7.78 8.56
CA VAL A 138 -12.74 -6.45 8.63
C VAL A 138 -13.45 -5.57 9.67
N ILE A 139 -14.78 -5.47 9.58
CA ILE A 139 -15.60 -4.66 10.50
C ILE A 139 -15.44 -5.18 11.93
N ARG A 140 -15.56 -6.49 12.13
CA ARG A 140 -15.41 -7.13 13.44
C ARG A 140 -14.06 -6.81 14.08
N VAL A 141 -12.96 -6.91 13.33
CA VAL A 141 -11.62 -6.58 13.83
C VAL A 141 -11.47 -5.09 14.14
N ALA A 142 -12.07 -4.21 13.33
CA ALA A 142 -12.10 -2.78 13.62
C ALA A 142 -12.86 -2.48 14.94
N GLU A 143 -14.00 -3.12 15.16
CA GLU A 143 -14.79 -3.02 16.40
C GLU A 143 -14.02 -3.50 17.63
N LEU A 144 -13.25 -4.58 17.51
CA LEU A 144 -12.36 -5.04 18.59
C LEU A 144 -11.35 -3.97 19.02
N LEU A 145 -10.86 -3.18 18.07
CA LEU A 145 -9.92 -2.09 18.28
C LEU A 145 -10.60 -0.78 18.71
N GLY A 146 -11.93 -0.76 18.80
CA GLY A 146 -12.72 0.38 19.27
C GLY A 146 -13.18 1.35 18.16
N TYR A 147 -13.12 0.93 16.90
CA TYR A 147 -13.64 1.69 15.76
C TYR A 147 -15.00 1.15 15.31
N THR A 148 -15.71 1.94 14.52
CA THR A 148 -17.00 1.56 13.91
C THR A 148 -16.86 1.47 12.40
N GLU A 149 -17.83 0.86 11.73
CA GLU A 149 -17.86 0.83 10.26
C GLU A 149 -17.79 2.25 9.65
N SER A 150 -18.35 3.26 10.31
CA SER A 150 -18.29 4.65 9.82
C SER A 150 -16.89 5.30 9.90
N ASP A 151 -15.97 4.72 10.64
CA ASP A 151 -14.57 5.16 10.71
C ASP A 151 -13.72 4.53 9.58
N LEU A 152 -14.27 3.55 8.86
CA LEU A 152 -13.59 2.81 7.81
C LEU A 152 -13.73 3.48 6.45
N THR A 153 -12.68 3.37 5.63
CA THR A 153 -12.73 3.78 4.23
C THR A 153 -12.01 2.79 3.33
N GLY A 154 -12.60 2.54 2.15
CA GLY A 154 -11.96 1.83 1.04
C GLY A 154 -11.12 2.73 0.12
N GLU A 155 -10.82 3.96 0.55
CA GLU A 155 -9.97 4.87 -0.22
C GLU A 155 -8.56 4.29 -0.38
N ASN A 156 -8.05 4.30 -1.61
CA ASN A 156 -6.65 3.99 -1.89
C ASN A 156 -5.73 5.17 -1.53
N THR A 157 -4.43 4.93 -1.50
CA THR A 157 -3.43 5.93 -1.12
C THR A 157 -3.50 7.22 -1.96
N ILE A 158 -3.84 7.15 -3.25
CA ILE A 158 -3.98 8.34 -4.12
C ILE A 158 -5.10 9.25 -3.58
N LYS A 159 -6.26 8.68 -3.26
CA LYS A 159 -7.39 9.43 -2.68
C LYS A 159 -7.04 10.00 -1.30
N ILE A 160 -6.30 9.24 -0.47
CA ILE A 160 -5.83 9.72 0.83
C ILE A 160 -4.93 10.95 0.67
N TYR A 161 -3.96 10.93 -0.26
CA TYR A 161 -3.13 12.11 -0.56
C TYR A 161 -3.96 13.31 -1.02
N ALA A 162 -4.94 13.08 -1.91
CA ALA A 162 -5.81 14.14 -2.41
C ALA A 162 -6.60 14.83 -1.29
N ARG A 163 -7.04 14.08 -0.25
CA ARG A 163 -7.69 14.65 0.95
C ARG A 163 -6.80 15.60 1.73
N HIS A 164 -5.48 15.41 1.64
CA HIS A 164 -4.48 16.28 2.25
C HIS A 164 -3.95 17.37 1.29
N GLY A 165 -4.56 17.54 0.12
CA GLY A 165 -4.20 18.58 -0.85
C GLY A 165 -2.99 18.23 -1.72
N PHE A 166 -2.59 16.97 -1.79
CA PHE A 166 -1.47 16.50 -2.60
C PHE A 166 -1.94 15.63 -3.77
N ASP A 167 -1.35 15.85 -4.94
CA ASP A 167 -1.46 14.92 -6.05
C ASP A 167 -0.24 14.00 -6.06
N LEU A 168 -0.41 12.78 -5.53
CA LEU A 168 0.66 11.78 -5.40
C LEU A 168 1.33 11.46 -6.75
N ASN A 169 0.59 11.51 -7.86
CA ASN A 169 1.13 11.17 -9.19
C ASN A 169 2.09 12.24 -9.72
N THR A 170 2.04 13.45 -9.18
CA THR A 170 2.90 14.57 -9.59
C THR A 170 4.17 14.72 -8.74
N ILE A 171 4.30 13.96 -7.65
CA ILE A 171 5.44 14.04 -6.73
C ILE A 171 6.59 13.15 -7.26
N PRO A 172 7.71 13.73 -7.73
CA PRO A 172 8.79 12.93 -8.32
C PRO A 172 9.57 12.14 -7.26
N GLU A 173 9.73 12.72 -6.07
CA GLU A 173 10.38 12.05 -4.94
C GLU A 173 9.58 12.25 -3.67
N LEU A 174 9.26 11.14 -3.01
CA LEU A 174 8.54 11.09 -1.75
C LEU A 174 9.36 10.26 -0.76
N ARG A 175 10.08 10.95 0.13
CA ARG A 175 11.05 10.37 1.07
C ARG A 175 10.79 10.83 2.51
N PHE A 176 11.31 10.09 3.49
CA PHE A 176 11.27 10.48 4.91
C PHE A 176 12.31 11.54 5.29
#